data_AF-A0A7C7PEP9-F1
#
_entry.id   AF-A0A7C7PEP9-F1
#
_cell.length_a   1.000
_cell.length_b   1.000
_cell.length_c   1.000
_cell.angle_alpha   90.00
_cell.angle_beta   90.00
_cell.angle_gamma   90.00
#
_symmetry.space_group_name_H-M   'P 1'
#
loop_
_entity.id
_entity.type
_entity.pdbx_description
1 polymer ?
#
loop_
_entity_poly.entity_id
_entity_poly.type
_entity_poly.pdbx_seq_one_letter_code
_entity_poly.pdbx_strand_id
1 'polypeptide(L)'
;MIEILLDVVGKNTNGDICHPYKYQRGPMTGMYVYTLNGNDNFEATDEEGLRNMIESGQFNHTGRIRMIPHNATSTAAASAINVVSYKRISLT
;
A
#
# COMPACT_ATOMS: atom_id res chain seq x y z
N MET A 1 -11.13 -13.86 -1.86
CA MET A 1 -10.84 -12.99 -0.71
C MET A 1 -9.68 -12.09 -1.12
N ILE A 2 -9.69 -10.81 -0.75
CA ILE A 2 -8.56 -9.92 -1.09
C ILE A 2 -7.49 -10.12 -0.01
N GLU A 3 -6.28 -10.47 -0.42
CA GLU A 3 -5.15 -10.56 0.50
C GLU A 3 -4.61 -9.16 0.78
N ILE A 4 -4.57 -8.79 2.07
CA ILE A 4 -4.13 -7.47 2.54
C ILE A 4 -3.08 -7.57 3.63
N LEU A 5 -2.22 -6.56 3.72
CA LEU A 5 -1.22 -6.41 4.79
C LEU A 5 -1.77 -5.53 5.92
N LEU A 6 -2.33 -6.16 6.95
CA LEU A 6 -3.00 -5.47 8.06
C LEU A 6 -2.06 -4.62 8.92
N ASP A 7 -0.77 -4.94 8.93
CA ASP A 7 0.23 -4.25 9.72
C ASP A 7 0.85 -3.05 9.00
N VAL A 8 0.51 -2.82 7.73
CA VAL A 8 0.82 -1.60 6.98
C VAL A 8 -0.46 -0.77 6.86
N VAL A 9 -0.42 0.46 7.33
CA VAL A 9 -1.59 1.34 7.43
C VAL A 9 -1.35 2.62 6.66
N GLY A 10 -2.30 2.95 5.79
CA GLY A 10 -2.51 4.28 5.22
C GLY A 10 -3.87 4.84 5.63
N LYS A 11 -4.10 6.13 5.35
CA LYS A 11 -5.42 6.75 5.48
C LYS A 11 -5.81 7.43 4.17
N ASN A 12 -7.02 7.14 3.67
CA ASN A 12 -7.55 7.85 2.50
C ASN A 12 -8.02 9.27 2.87
N THR A 13 -8.53 10.01 1.89
CA THR A 13 -9.03 11.38 2.09
C THR A 13 -10.25 11.47 3.02
N ASN A 14 -10.97 10.37 3.21
CA ASN A 14 -12.12 10.28 4.12
C ASN A 14 -11.70 9.92 5.56
N GLY A 15 -10.41 9.64 5.79
CA GLY A 15 -9.90 9.20 7.09
C GLY A 15 -10.03 7.69 7.34
N ASP A 16 -10.50 6.91 6.37
CA ASP A 16 -10.64 5.46 6.51
C ASP A 16 -9.25 4.79 6.56
N ILE A 17 -9.14 3.75 7.38
CA ILE A 17 -7.95 2.89 7.43
C ILE A 17 -7.89 2.06 6.16
N CYS A 18 -6.76 2.15 5.47
CA CYS A 18 -6.48 1.39 4.26
C CYS A 18 -5.22 0.53 4.42
N HIS A 19 -5.21 -0.59 3.67
CA HIS A 19 -4.12 -1.56 3.70
C HIS A 19 -3.66 -1.89 2.28
N PRO A 20 -2.34 -2.14 2.06
CA PRO A 20 -1.85 -2.73 0.83
C PRO A 20 -2.56 -4.03 0.53
N TYR A 21 -2.79 -4.31 -0.75
CA TYR A 21 -3.41 -5.55 -1.20
C TYR A 21 -2.61 -6.18 -2.35
N LYS A 22 -2.64 -7.51 -2.46
CA LYS A 22 -2.09 -8.19 -3.63
C LYS A 22 -2.98 -7.95 -4.85
N TYR A 23 -2.37 -7.46 -5.92
CA TYR A 23 -3.07 -7.26 -7.18
C TYR A 23 -3.66 -8.57 -7.68
N GLN A 24 -4.91 -8.51 -8.16
CA GLN A 24 -5.67 -9.69 -8.54
C GLN A 24 -5.72 -9.92 -10.06
N ARG A 25 -5.22 -8.96 -10.86
CA ARG A 25 -5.32 -8.97 -12.32
C ARG A 25 -4.12 -8.27 -12.97
N GLY A 26 -3.84 -8.66 -14.22
CA GLY A 26 -2.79 -8.06 -15.04
C GLY A 26 -1.39 -8.60 -14.76
N PRO A 27 -0.34 -8.00 -15.35
CA PRO A 27 1.04 -8.48 -15.23
C PRO A 27 1.60 -8.39 -13.79
N MET A 28 0.98 -7.57 -12.93
CA MET A 28 1.37 -7.39 -11.52
C MET A 28 0.58 -8.30 -10.57
N THR A 29 -0.13 -9.31 -11.08
CA THR A 29 -0.93 -10.23 -10.25
C THR A 29 -0.05 -10.90 -9.19
N GLY A 30 -0.52 -10.94 -7.94
CA GLY A 30 0.20 -11.49 -6.80
C GLY A 30 1.19 -10.53 -6.11
N MET A 31 1.44 -9.36 -6.71
CA MET A 31 2.39 -8.36 -6.20
C MET A 31 1.67 -7.21 -5.49
N TYR A 32 2.43 -6.45 -4.71
CA TYR A 32 2.02 -5.15 -4.18
C TYR A 32 2.55 -4.03 -5.08
N VAL A 33 1.67 -3.07 -5.36
CA VAL A 33 1.99 -1.97 -6.29
C VAL A 33 2.24 -0.69 -5.52
N TYR A 34 3.32 0.01 -5.86
CA TYR A 34 3.78 1.18 -5.13
C TYR A 34 4.41 2.20 -6.08
N THR A 35 4.75 3.35 -5.52
CA THR A 35 5.61 4.36 -6.14
C THR A 35 6.37 5.11 -5.05
N LEU A 36 7.61 5.49 -5.33
CA LEU A 36 8.45 6.27 -4.40
C LEU A 36 8.48 7.77 -4.75
N ASN A 37 8.18 8.10 -6.00
CA ASN A 37 8.37 9.44 -6.58
C ASN A 37 7.05 10.08 -7.06
N GLY A 38 5.95 9.87 -6.34
CA GLY A 38 4.63 10.40 -6.72
C GLY A 38 3.90 9.55 -7.77
N ASN A 39 2.78 10.03 -8.32
CA ASN A 39 1.83 9.17 -9.06
C ASN A 39 2.21 8.87 -10.53
N ASP A 40 3.40 9.26 -10.97
CA ASP A 40 3.76 9.21 -12.39
C ASP A 40 4.13 7.80 -12.87
N ASN A 41 4.78 7.00 -12.01
CA ASN A 41 5.20 5.64 -12.34
C ASN A 41 4.91 4.71 -11.15
N PHE A 42 4.27 3.58 -11.44
CA PHE A 42 4.00 2.53 -10.45
C PHE A 42 4.87 1.31 -10.74
N GLU A 43 5.46 0.78 -9.68
CA GLU A 43 6.27 -0.44 -9.65
C GLU A 43 5.54 -1.52 -8.85
N ALA A 44 6.01 -2.76 -8.96
CA ALA A 44 5.45 -3.89 -8.26
C ALA A 44 6.55 -4.70 -7.57
N THR A 45 6.28 -5.16 -6.36
CA THR A 45 7.21 -5.97 -5.55
C THR A 45 6.43 -7.05 -4.79
N ASP A 46 7.13 -8.05 -4.27
CA ASP A 46 6.54 -9.04 -3.38
C ASP A 46 6.39 -8.47 -1.95
N GLU A 47 5.88 -9.30 -1.03
CA GLU A 47 5.67 -8.87 0.35
C GLU A 47 6.99 -8.50 1.06
N GLU A 48 8.03 -9.31 0.87
CA GLU A 48 9.33 -9.10 1.51
C GLU A 48 9.98 -7.80 1.04
N GLY A 49 9.98 -7.56 -0.28
CA GLY A 49 10.50 -6.33 -0.87
C GLY A 49 9.74 -5.10 -0.38
N LEU A 50 8.41 -5.17 -0.30
CA LEU A 50 7.61 -4.05 0.22
C LEU A 50 7.97 -3.72 1.67
N ARG A 51 8.07 -4.75 2.52
CA ARG A 51 8.42 -4.59 3.94
C ARG A 51 9.83 -4.01 4.10
N ASN A 52 10.80 -4.49 3.34
CA ASN A 52 12.16 -3.97 3.36
C ASN A 52 12.22 -2.49 2.95
N MET A 53 11.42 -2.06 1.96
CA MET A 53 11.33 -0.65 1.57
C MET A 53 10.69 0.23 2.65
N ILE A 54 9.67 -0.28 3.35
CA ILE A 54 9.06 0.43 4.49
C ILE A 54 10.06 0.55 5.64
N GLU A 55 10.72 -0.55 6.00
CA GLU A 55 11.69 -0.60 7.11
C GLU A 55 12.94 0.25 6.84
N SER A 56 13.35 0.38 5.57
CA SER A 56 14.44 1.28 5.16
C SER A 56 14.01 2.75 4.99
N GLY A 57 12.75 3.08 5.25
CA GLY A 57 12.26 4.46 5.22
C GLY A 57 12.08 5.06 3.82
N GLN A 58 11.96 4.23 2.78
CA GLN A 58 11.76 4.71 1.40
C GLN A 58 10.36 5.31 1.20
N PHE A 59 9.35 4.82 1.95
CA PHE A 59 8.00 5.38 1.96
C PHE A 59 7.92 6.62 2.85
N ASN A 60 8.50 7.71 2.36
CA ASN A 60 8.41 9.05 2.95
C ASN A 60 7.14 9.79 2.45
N HIS A 61 7.13 11.12 2.50
CA HIS A 61 5.97 11.95 2.17
C HIS A 61 5.53 11.84 0.70
N THR A 62 6.41 11.39 -0.20
CA THR A 62 6.10 11.18 -1.62
C THR A 62 5.74 9.74 -1.96
N GLY A 63 6.24 8.77 -1.18
CA GLY A 63 6.01 7.36 -1.40
C GLY A 63 4.56 6.95 -1.13
N ARG A 64 3.96 6.19 -2.06
CA ARG A 64 2.58 5.72 -1.97
C ARG A 64 2.46 4.26 -2.34
N ILE A 65 1.56 3.55 -1.68
CA ILE A 65 1.22 2.16 -1.97
C ILE A 65 -0.24 2.10 -2.43
N ARG A 66 -0.55 1.21 -3.35
CA ARG A 66 -1.93 0.90 -3.72
C ARG A 66 -2.59 0.14 -2.59
N MET A 67 -3.57 0.79 -1.96
CA MET A 67 -4.26 0.30 -0.79
C MET A 67 -5.77 0.33 -1.00
N ILE A 68 -6.48 -0.51 -0.25
CA ILE A 68 -7.95 -0.52 -0.18
C ILE A 68 -8.42 -0.29 1.26
N PRO A 69 -9.63 0.27 1.46
CA PRO A 69 -10.25 0.32 2.79
C PRO A 69 -10.31 -1.06 3.45
N HIS A 70 -10.12 -1.12 4.77
CA HIS A 70 -10.11 -2.38 5.54
C HIS A 70 -11.33 -3.27 5.27
N ASN A 71 -12.51 -2.67 5.10
CA ASN A 71 -13.77 -3.38 4.87
C ASN A 71 -14.13 -3.54 3.38
N ALA A 72 -13.21 -3.27 2.46
CA ALA A 72 -13.49 -3.35 1.04
C ALA A 72 -13.71 -4.81 0.58
N THR A 73 -14.79 -5.02 -0.17
CA THR A 73 -15.14 -6.33 -0.76
C THR A 73 -14.59 -6.51 -2.19
N SER A 74 -14.06 -5.44 -2.79
CA SER A 74 -13.42 -5.44 -4.11
C SER A 74 -12.27 -4.44 -4.16
N THR A 75 -11.43 -4.54 -5.19
CA THR A 75 -10.33 -3.60 -5.44
C THR A 75 -10.76 -2.31 -6.14
N ALA A 76 -12.06 -2.11 -6.40
CA ALA A 76 -12.57 -0.93 -7.08
C ALA A 76 -12.36 0.38 -6.28
N ALA A 77 -12.30 0.27 -4.95
CA ALA A 77 -12.02 1.40 -4.05
C ALA A 77 -10.51 1.64 -3.83
N ALA A 78 -9.63 0.99 -4.61
CA ALA A 78 -8.19 1.12 -4.43
C ALA A 78 -7.68 2.52 -4.76
N SER A 79 -6.75 3.02 -3.95
CA SER A 79 -6.11 4.32 -4.13
C SER A 79 -4.61 4.23 -3.81
N ALA A 80 -3.81 5.14 -4.38
CA ALA A 80 -2.40 5.28 -4.01
C ALA A 80 -2.30 6.16 -2.75
N ILE A 81 -1.87 5.58 -1.64
CA ILE A 81 -1.95 6.17 -0.30
C ILE A 81 -0.57 6.14 0.38
N ASN A 82 -0.22 7.21 1.08
CA ASN A 82 0.97 7.27 1.92
C ASN A 82 0.86 6.29 3.11
N VAL A 83 1.97 5.64 3.43
CA VAL A 83 2.05 4.83 4.66
C VAL A 83 2.16 5.78 5.84
N VAL A 84 1.27 5.63 6.81
CA VAL A 84 1.27 6.43 8.04
C VAL A 84 1.75 5.62 9.24
N SER A 85 1.59 4.29 9.20
CA SER A 85 2.05 3.41 10.26
C SER A 85 2.44 2.04 9.72
N TYR A 86 3.45 1.44 10.35
CA TYR A 86 3.86 0.06 10.14
C TYR A 86 4.09 -0.64 11.47
N LYS A 87 3.56 -1.86 11.65
CA LYS A 87 3.64 -2.63 12.91
C LYS A 87 3.22 -1.82 14.15
N ARG A 88 2.20 -0.96 14.01
CA ARG A 88 1.69 -0.01 15.03
C ARG A 88 2.66 1.10 15.43
N ILE A 89 3.78 1.25 14.73
CA ILE A 89 4.70 2.37 14.88
C ILE A 89 4.30 3.44 13.85
N SER A 90 4.20 4.70 14.28
CA SER A 90 3.95 5.82 13.37
C SER A 90 5.19 6.09 12.52
N LEU A 91 5.02 6.34 11.22
CA LEU A 91 6.10 6.70 10.31
C LEU A 91 6.13 8.21 9.97
N THR A 92 5.34 8.99 10.72
CA THR A 92 5.24 10.46 10.65
C THR A 92 6.44 11.16 11.26
#